data_AF-A0A1E7L8M3-F1
#
_entry.id   AF-A0A1E7L8M3-F1
#
_cell.length_a   1.000
_cell.length_b   1.000
_cell.length_c   1.000
_cell.angle_alpha   90.00
_cell.angle_beta   90.00
_cell.angle_gamma   90.00
#
_symmetry.space_group_name_H-M   'P 1'
#
loop_
_entity.id
_entity.type
_entity.pdbx_description
1 polymer ?
#
loop_
_entity_poly.entity_id
_entity_poly.type
_entity_poly.pdbx_seq_one_letter_code
_entity_poly.pdbx_strand_id
1 'polypeptide(L)' 'PVLAVCGRLALDNKALKGAGIERAYALTDLEKDEARCRAQAGPLLEQLAERLAQERL' A
#
# COMPACT_ATOMS: atom_id res chain seq x y z
N PRO A 1 -9.82 2.98 -12.37
CA PRO A 1 -9.76 2.41 -11.01
C PRO A 1 -8.74 3.22 -10.20
N VAL A 2 -9.01 3.50 -8.91
CA VAL A 2 -8.11 4.25 -8.03
C VAL A 2 -7.60 3.31 -6.93
N LEU A 3 -6.28 3.20 -6.83
CA LEU A 3 -5.58 2.41 -5.80
C LEU A 3 -4.78 3.36 -4.91
N ALA A 4 -4.74 3.08 -3.62
CA ALA A 4 -3.95 3.85 -2.66
C ALA A 4 -2.73 3.07 -2.17
N VAL A 5 -1.63 3.78 -1.95
CA VAL A 5 -0.42 3.26 -1.30
C VAL A 5 -0.16 4.06 -0.03
N CYS A 6 0.11 3.37 1.07
CA CYS A 6 0.31 4.01 2.37
C CYS A 6 1.35 3.27 3.21
N GLY A 7 1.85 3.91 4.28
CA GLY A 7 2.75 3.24 5.22
C GLY A 7 2.04 2.13 5.99
N ARG A 8 0.85 2.42 6.52
CA ARG A 8 0.01 1.50 7.31
C ARG A 8 -1.45 1.71 6.94
N LEU A 9 -2.21 0.62 6.80
CA LEU A 9 -3.64 0.66 6.55
C LEU A 9 -4.43 0.50 7.86
N ALA A 10 -5.13 1.55 8.26
CA ALA A 10 -6.04 1.54 9.41
C ALA A 10 -7.52 1.56 9.01
N LEU A 11 -7.79 1.75 7.72
CA LEU A 11 -9.14 1.84 7.18
C LEU A 11 -9.64 0.46 6.77
N ASP A 12 -10.90 0.18 7.09
CA ASP A 12 -11.58 -0.99 6.56
C ASP A 12 -12.04 -0.79 5.11
N ASN A 13 -12.49 -1.88 4.48
CA ASN A 13 -12.96 -1.84 3.09
C ASN A 13 -14.17 -0.92 2.87
N LYS A 14 -14.99 -0.67 3.89
CA LYS A 14 -16.16 0.21 3.75
C LYS A 14 -15.73 1.66 3.69
N ALA A 15 -14.79 2.06 4.55
CA ALA A 15 -14.21 3.40 4.54
C ALA A 15 -13.44 3.68 3.24
N LEU A 16 -12.69 2.70 2.73
CA LEU A 16 -12.00 2.82 1.44
C LEU A 16 -12.98 3.06 0.28
N LYS A 17 -14.02 2.23 0.18
CA LYS A 17 -15.06 2.39 -0.85
C LYS A 17 -15.81 3.73 -0.73
N GLY A 18 -16.09 4.17 0.50
CA GLY A 18 -16.69 5.48 0.77
C GLY A 18 -15.84 6.66 0.30
N ALA A 19 -14.52 6.49 0.27
CA ALA A 19 -13.57 7.47 -0.26
C ALA A 19 -13.31 7.33 -1.78
N GLY A 20 -13.99 6.41 -2.47
CA GLY A 20 -13.75 6.13 -3.89
C GLY A 20 -12.44 5.37 -4.17
N ILE A 21 -11.83 4.78 -3.14
CA ILE A 21 -10.61 3.97 -3.26
C ILE A 21 -11.02 2.51 -3.38
N GLU A 22 -10.63 1.86 -4.47
CA GLU A 22 -10.98 0.46 -4.73
C GLU A 22 -10.23 -0.47 -3.78
N ARG A 23 -8.94 -0.20 -3.57
CA ARG A 23 -8.07 -0.96 -2.67
C ARG A 23 -6.90 -0.11 -2.21
N ALA A 24 -6.46 -0.35 -0.98
CA ALA A 24 -5.26 0.23 -0.42
C ALA A 24 -4.22 -0.85 -0.14
N TYR A 25 -2.96 -0.52 -0.34
CA TYR A 25 -1.82 -1.39 -0.11
C TYR A 25 -0.88 -0.70 0.89
N ALA A 26 -0.49 -1.41 1.95
CA ALA A 26 0.38 -0.86 2.97
C ALA A 26 1.82 -1.36 2.80
N LEU A 27 2.80 -0.51 3.09
CA LEU A 27 4.20 -0.95 3.23
C LEU A 27 4.33 -2.02 4.33
N THR A 28 3.50 -1.94 5.38
CA THR A 28 3.43 -2.95 6.45
C THR A 28 3.02 -4.35 5.99
N ASP A 29 2.37 -4.46 4.82
CA ASP A 29 2.02 -5.75 4.23
C ASP A 29 3.26 -6.43 3.60
N LEU A 30 4.28 -5.63 3.25
CA LEU A 30 5.55 -6.09 2.67
C LEU A 30 6.65 -6.22 3.73
N GLU A 31 6.76 -5.26 4.64
CA GLU A 31 7.75 -5.21 5.72
C GLU A 31 7.05 -4.83 7.02
N LYS A 32 7.08 -5.70 8.04
CA LYS A 32 6.30 -5.50 9.27
C LYS A 32 6.95 -4.51 10.24
N ASP A 33 8.27 -4.30 10.13
CA ASP A 33 8.97 -3.33 10.96
C ASP A 33 8.74 -1.90 10.45
N GLU A 34 7.93 -1.13 11.20
CA GLU A 34 7.62 0.25 10.84
C GLU A 34 8.85 1.17 10.80
N ALA A 35 9.88 0.90 11.62
CA ALA A 35 11.11 1.69 11.59
C ALA A 35 11.84 1.47 10.26
N ARG A 36 11.84 0.22 9.79
CA ARG A 36 12.39 -0.14 8.48
C ARG A 36 11.55 0.39 7.33
N CYS A 37 10.22 0.38 7.42
CA CYS A 37 9.34 1.01 6.44
C CYS A 37 9.67 2.49 6.25
N ARG A 38 9.94 3.23 7.33
CA ARG A 38 10.32 4.64 7.26
C ARG A 38 11.74 4.82 6.72
N ALA A 39 12.68 4.00 7.17
CA ALA A 39 14.07 4.07 6.73
C ALA A 39 14.28 3.68 5.26
N GLN A 40 13.44 2.78 4.73
CA GLN A 40 13.55 2.22 3.39
C GLN A 40 12.32 2.52 2.52
N ALA A 41 11.62 3.62 2.77
CA ALA A 41 10.37 3.95 2.09
C ALA A 41 10.50 3.95 0.56
N GLY A 42 11.57 4.52 0.00
CA GLY A 42 11.80 4.55 -1.46
C GLY A 42 11.84 3.15 -2.08
N PRO A 43 12.83 2.30 -1.73
CA PRO A 43 12.91 0.93 -2.26
C PRO A 43 11.66 0.09 -2.01
N LEU A 44 11.03 0.23 -0.84
CA LEU A 44 9.81 -0.51 -0.53
C LEU A 44 8.61 -0.06 -1.37
N LEU A 45 8.52 1.24 -1.70
CA LEU A 45 7.50 1.77 -2.60
C LEU A 45 7.70 1.30 -4.03
N GLU A 46 8.95 1.27 -4.52
CA GLU A 46 9.28 0.73 -5.85
C GLU A 46 8.87 -0.73 -5.96
N GLN A 47 9.28 -1.55 -4.99
CA GLN A 47 8.92 -2.97 -4.94
C GLN A 47 7.40 -3.19 -4.83
N LEU A 48 6.70 -2.35 -4.06
CA LEU A 48 5.24 -2.42 -3.99
C LEU A 48 4.59 -2.04 -5.32
N ALA A 49 5.10 -1.01 -6.01
CA ALA A 49 4.60 -0.60 -7.32
C ALA A 49 4.80 -1.70 -8.39
N GLU A 50 5.94 -2.40 -8.37
CA GLU A 50 6.17 -3.56 -9.26
C GLU A 50 5.16 -4.68 -9.00
N ARG A 51 4.92 -5.03 -7.73
CA ARG A 51 3.90 -6.04 -7.37
C ARG A 51 2.51 -5.61 -7.81
N LEU A 52 2.16 -4.35 -7.63
CA LEU A 52 0.89 -3.79 -8.09
C LEU A 52 0.73 -3.90 -9.59
N ALA A 53 1.78 -3.60 -10.36
CA ALA A 53 1.76 -3.76 -11.80
C ALA A 53 1.54 -5.23 -12.18
N GLN A 54 2.22 -6.17 -11.52
CA GLN A 54 2.05 -7.61 -11.76
C GLN A 54 0.65 -8.14 -11.41
N GLU A 55 0.01 -7.61 -10.36
CA GLU A 55 -1.37 -8.00 -9.98
C GLU A 55 -2.46 -7.42 -10.90
N ARG A 56 -2.12 -6.41 -11.72
CA ARG A 56 -3.09 -5.61 -12.49
C ARG A 56 -2.85 -5.60 -14.00
N LEU A 57 -1.72 -6.12 -14.47
CA LEU A 57 -1.47 -6.50 -15.86
C LEU A 57 -2.12 -7.84 -16.19
#